data_AF-A0A959YG27-F1
#
_entry.id   AF-A0A959YG27-F1
#
_cell.length_a   1.000
_cell.length_b   1.000
_cell.length_c   1.000
_cell.angle_alpha   90.00
_cell.angle_beta   90.00
_cell.angle_gamma   90.00
#
_symmetry.space_group_name_H-M   'P 1'
#
loop_
_entity.id
_entity.type
_entity.pdbx_description
1 polymer ?
#
loop_
_entity_poly.entity_id
_entity_poly.type
_entity_poly.pdbx_seq_one_letter_code
_entity_poly.pdbx_strand_id
1 'polypeptide(L)'
;ADFAKGFIPNSINFGLEGNFAMWIGEMVPDLKHPILLITYPGQEEEAIIRLSRVGYDNTIGYLKGGFDAWKVSGKEVDSVKRISAAEFAREFREKPLVIDVRKKSEYDSQHVEGAVNIPLNRINQHLAEIPKDKPIILHCQGGYRSMIAASLLKQRGWDDLVDVEGGFGAISQMDVPTTAYVAPTTLL
;
A
#
# COMPACT_ATOMS: atom_id res chain seq x y z
N ALA A 1 -6.47 7.32 4.16
CA ALA A 1 -6.95 6.88 5.49
C ALA A 1 -8.25 6.09 5.36
N ASP A 2 -9.18 6.54 4.51
CA ASP A 2 -10.53 5.95 4.44
C ASP A 2 -10.58 4.53 3.87
N PHE A 3 -9.79 4.22 2.82
CA PHE A 3 -9.75 2.88 2.23
C PHE A 3 -9.53 1.79 3.29
N ALA A 4 -8.63 2.00 4.24
CA ALA A 4 -8.34 1.01 5.30
C ALA A 4 -9.60 0.64 6.12
N LYS A 5 -10.55 1.57 6.28
CA LYS A 5 -11.78 1.38 7.05
C LYS A 5 -12.84 0.58 6.29
N GLY A 6 -12.72 0.46 4.98
CA GLY A 6 -13.71 -0.21 4.14
C GLY A 6 -13.45 -0.02 2.66
N PHE A 7 -13.50 -1.12 1.90
CA PHE A 7 -13.39 -1.14 0.45
C PHE A 7 -14.11 -2.34 -0.17
N ILE A 8 -14.27 -2.31 -1.49
CA ILE A 8 -14.83 -3.43 -2.25
C ILE A 8 -13.80 -4.57 -2.28
N PRO A 9 -14.14 -5.81 -1.89
CA PRO A 9 -13.20 -6.93 -1.92
C PRO A 9 -12.51 -7.06 -3.28
N ASN A 10 -11.23 -7.44 -3.27
CA ASN A 10 -10.36 -7.55 -4.45
C ASN A 10 -10.04 -6.23 -5.17
N SER A 11 -10.37 -5.06 -4.61
CA SER A 11 -9.88 -3.77 -5.13
C SER A 11 -8.46 -3.45 -4.63
N ILE A 12 -7.69 -2.73 -5.43
CA ILE A 12 -6.36 -2.21 -5.07
C ILE A 12 -6.47 -0.71 -4.88
N ASN A 13 -5.92 -0.21 -3.78
CA ASN A 13 -5.91 1.22 -3.46
C ASN A 13 -4.76 1.91 -4.18
N PHE A 14 -5.06 2.90 -5.03
CA PHE A 14 -4.12 3.90 -5.49
C PHE A 14 -4.69 5.27 -5.17
N GLY A 15 -4.12 5.97 -4.19
CA GLY A 15 -4.62 7.31 -3.84
C GLY A 15 -4.37 8.28 -4.98
N LEU A 16 -5.42 9.02 -5.36
CA LEU A 16 -5.40 9.92 -6.53
C LEU A 16 -4.37 11.06 -6.36
N GLU A 17 -4.20 11.57 -5.15
CA GLU A 17 -3.21 12.61 -4.87
C GLU A 17 -1.77 12.12 -5.13
N GLY A 18 -0.97 12.96 -5.79
CA GLY A 18 0.44 12.67 -6.08
C GLY A 18 0.65 11.65 -7.21
N ASN A 19 1.27 10.51 -6.89
CA ASN A 19 1.88 9.61 -7.88
C ASN A 19 0.92 8.52 -8.42
N PHE A 20 -0.39 8.71 -8.33
CA PHE A 20 -1.44 7.75 -8.75
C PHE A 20 -1.14 7.01 -10.07
N ALA A 21 -1.02 7.77 -11.17
CA ALA A 21 -0.84 7.20 -12.50
C ALA A 21 0.50 6.47 -12.67
N MET A 22 1.56 6.99 -12.03
CA MET A 22 2.89 6.37 -12.08
C MET A 22 2.91 5.03 -11.35
N TRP A 23 2.23 4.92 -10.20
CA TRP A 23 2.16 3.65 -9.48
C TRP A 23 1.36 2.59 -10.22
N ILE A 24 0.30 2.98 -10.94
CA ILE A 24 -0.42 2.05 -11.81
C ILE A 24 0.51 1.57 -12.93
N GLY A 25 1.24 2.48 -13.57
CA GLY A 25 2.30 2.19 -14.54
C GLY A 25 3.32 1.14 -14.07
N GLU A 26 3.81 1.30 -12.85
CA GLU A 26 4.80 0.39 -12.25
C GLU A 26 4.20 -0.96 -11.85
N MET A 27 2.91 -1.02 -11.48
CA MET A 27 2.31 -2.20 -10.86
C MET A 27 1.44 -3.03 -11.81
N VAL A 28 0.94 -2.46 -12.89
CA VAL A 28 0.03 -3.10 -13.86
C VAL A 28 0.69 -3.11 -15.24
N PRO A 29 1.63 -4.02 -15.53
CA PRO A 29 2.46 -3.93 -16.74
C PRO A 29 1.67 -4.06 -18.06
N ASP A 30 0.48 -4.65 -18.03
CA ASP A 30 -0.39 -4.75 -19.20
C ASP A 30 -1.25 -3.48 -19.36
N LEU A 31 -0.92 -2.64 -20.35
CA LEU A 31 -1.68 -1.42 -20.68
C LEU A 31 -3.11 -1.71 -21.16
N LYS A 32 -3.38 -2.95 -21.60
CA LYS A 32 -4.72 -3.37 -22.02
C LYS A 32 -5.52 -3.96 -20.87
N HIS A 33 -4.97 -4.03 -19.66
CA HIS A 33 -5.69 -4.54 -18.50
C HIS A 33 -6.98 -3.71 -18.30
N PRO A 34 -8.16 -4.35 -18.27
CA PRO A 34 -9.41 -3.62 -18.02
C PRO A 34 -9.42 -3.00 -16.63
N ILE A 35 -9.67 -1.70 -16.53
CA ILE A 35 -9.72 -0.98 -15.25
C ILE A 35 -11.14 -0.48 -14.98
N LEU A 36 -11.72 -0.91 -13.86
CA LEU A 36 -12.94 -0.32 -13.31
C LEU A 36 -12.55 0.58 -12.14
N LEU A 37 -12.96 1.84 -12.17
CA LEU A 37 -12.61 2.81 -11.15
C LEU A 37 -13.65 2.87 -10.03
N ILE A 38 -13.15 3.01 -8.80
CA ILE A 38 -13.94 3.38 -7.63
C ILE A 38 -13.30 4.66 -7.08
N THR A 39 -13.97 5.78 -7.25
CA THR A 39 -13.48 7.10 -6.83
C THR A 39 -14.48 7.75 -5.89
N TYR A 40 -14.07 8.86 -5.27
CA TYR A 40 -15.04 9.78 -4.71
C TYR A 40 -15.83 10.45 -5.84
N PRO A 41 -17.12 10.79 -5.61
CA PRO A 41 -17.92 11.54 -6.58
C PRO A 41 -17.23 12.83 -7.02
N GLY A 42 -17.12 13.03 -8.34
CA GLY A 42 -16.47 14.20 -8.96
C GLY A 42 -14.99 14.00 -9.29
N GLN A 43 -14.38 12.87 -8.92
CA GLN A 43 -12.97 12.57 -9.23
C GLN A 43 -12.79 11.59 -10.40
N GLU A 44 -13.89 11.10 -10.97
CA GLU A 44 -13.89 10.08 -12.02
C GLU A 44 -13.13 10.55 -13.26
N GLU A 45 -13.47 11.74 -13.76
CA GLU A 45 -12.89 12.31 -14.98
C GLU A 45 -11.39 12.56 -14.81
N GLU A 46 -10.96 13.08 -13.66
CA GLU A 46 -9.54 13.32 -13.37
C GLU A 46 -8.75 12.00 -13.37
N ALA A 47 -9.28 10.96 -12.71
CA ALA A 47 -8.64 9.65 -12.65
C ALA A 47 -8.48 9.04 -14.05
N ILE A 48 -9.52 9.11 -14.88
CA ILE A 48 -9.50 8.63 -16.27
C ILE A 48 -8.45 9.38 -17.09
N ILE A 49 -8.46 10.72 -17.06
CA ILE A 49 -7.50 11.54 -17.83
C ILE A 49 -6.06 11.22 -17.42
N ARG A 50 -5.81 11.06 -16.12
CA ARG A 50 -4.45 10.76 -15.63
C ARG A 50 -3.98 9.36 -16.00
N LEU A 51 -4.88 8.38 -16.10
CA LEU A 51 -4.57 7.05 -16.60
C LEU A 51 -4.28 7.05 -18.10
N SER A 52 -5.10 7.74 -18.90
CA SER A 52 -4.86 7.89 -20.34
C SER A 52 -3.51 8.54 -20.64
N ARG A 53 -3.06 9.52 -19.83
CA ARG A 53 -1.74 10.16 -20.00
C ARG A 53 -0.55 9.22 -19.88
N VAL A 54 -0.72 8.07 -19.22
CA VAL A 54 0.31 7.03 -19.07
C VAL A 54 -0.02 5.77 -19.89
N GLY A 55 -1.00 5.85 -20.81
CA GLY A 55 -1.32 4.81 -21.77
C GLY A 55 -2.38 3.80 -21.34
N TYR A 56 -3.03 3.98 -20.18
CA TYR A 56 -4.13 3.12 -19.74
C TYR A 56 -5.47 3.67 -20.22
N ASP A 57 -5.74 3.48 -21.51
CA ASP A 57 -6.98 3.91 -22.15
C ASP A 57 -8.14 2.92 -21.98
N ASN A 58 -7.85 1.69 -21.48
CA ASN A 58 -8.85 0.64 -21.30
C ASN A 58 -9.61 0.74 -19.96
N THR A 59 -9.96 1.96 -19.55
CA THR A 59 -10.86 2.16 -18.41
C THR A 59 -12.27 1.80 -18.85
N ILE A 60 -12.82 0.70 -18.33
CA ILE A 60 -14.14 0.18 -18.73
C ILE A 60 -15.30 0.96 -18.10
N GLY A 61 -15.01 1.80 -17.11
CA GLY A 61 -15.98 2.70 -16.47
C GLY A 61 -15.60 2.99 -15.03
N TYR A 62 -16.57 3.53 -14.28
CA TYR A 62 -16.45 3.75 -12.85
C TYR A 62 -17.76 3.34 -12.16
N LEU A 63 -17.67 3.03 -10.86
CA LEU A 63 -18.83 2.77 -10.04
C LEU A 63 -19.53 4.08 -9.68
N LYS A 64 -20.70 4.34 -10.25
CA LYS A 64 -21.50 5.53 -9.91
C LYS A 64 -21.84 5.56 -8.42
N GLY A 65 -21.48 6.63 -7.74
CA GLY A 65 -21.65 6.79 -6.29
C GLY A 65 -20.56 6.11 -5.45
N GLY A 66 -19.53 5.55 -6.09
CA GLY A 66 -18.33 5.06 -5.44
C GLY A 66 -18.59 3.96 -4.41
N PHE A 67 -17.72 3.90 -3.40
CA PHE A 67 -17.78 2.90 -2.34
C PHE A 67 -19.07 2.99 -1.50
N ASP A 68 -19.61 4.19 -1.29
CA ASP A 68 -20.83 4.38 -0.50
C ASP A 68 -22.05 3.69 -1.15
N ALA A 69 -22.19 3.81 -2.48
CA ALA A 69 -23.25 3.12 -3.21
C ALA A 69 -23.13 1.59 -3.09
N TRP A 70 -21.90 1.05 -3.15
CA TRP A 70 -21.66 -0.37 -2.93
C TRP A 70 -22.08 -0.80 -1.53
N LYS A 71 -21.67 -0.05 -0.51
CA LYS A 71 -21.98 -0.32 0.89
C LYS A 71 -23.48 -0.28 1.17
N VAL A 72 -24.19 0.73 0.63
CA VAL A 72 -25.67 0.85 0.75
C VAL A 72 -26.39 -0.33 0.08
N SER A 73 -25.81 -0.91 -0.98
CA SER A 73 -26.40 -2.08 -1.65
C SER A 73 -26.31 -3.38 -0.83
N GLY A 74 -25.70 -3.35 0.37
CA GLY A 74 -25.61 -4.50 1.27
C GLY A 74 -24.63 -5.57 0.81
N LYS A 75 -23.72 -5.24 -0.12
CA LYS A 75 -22.68 -6.15 -0.60
C LYS A 75 -21.53 -6.24 0.39
N GLU A 76 -20.74 -7.30 0.25
CA GLU A 76 -19.55 -7.54 1.08
C GLU A 76 -18.55 -6.40 0.97
N VAL A 77 -17.90 -6.10 2.09
CA VAL A 77 -16.84 -5.11 2.21
C VAL A 77 -15.65 -5.74 2.92
N ASP A 78 -14.46 -5.30 2.57
CA ASP A 78 -13.23 -5.69 3.23
C ASP A 78 -12.56 -4.46 3.91
N SER A 79 -11.60 -4.71 4.78
CA SER A 79 -10.84 -3.68 5.50
C SER A 79 -9.40 -4.13 5.77
N VAL A 80 -8.54 -3.15 6.06
CA VAL A 80 -7.14 -3.36 6.45
C VAL A 80 -6.97 -2.77 7.84
N LYS A 81 -6.49 -3.56 8.80
CA LYS A 81 -6.18 -3.05 10.13
C LYS A 81 -5.04 -2.04 10.02
N ARG A 82 -5.21 -0.89 10.67
CA ARG A 82 -4.21 0.17 10.75
C ARG A 82 -3.86 0.43 12.21
N ILE A 83 -2.57 0.53 12.52
CA ILE A 83 -2.07 0.81 13.86
C ILE A 83 -1.22 2.07 13.87
N SER A 84 -1.21 2.77 15.00
CA SER A 84 -0.30 3.90 15.24
C SER A 84 1.15 3.42 15.42
N ALA A 85 2.11 4.33 15.31
CA ALA A 85 3.52 4.03 15.59
C ALA A 85 3.76 3.58 17.05
N ALA A 86 2.96 4.08 18.01
CA ALA A 86 3.03 3.66 19.41
C ALA A 86 2.55 2.21 19.60
N GLU A 87 1.49 1.81 18.91
CA GLU A 87 1.02 0.43 18.90
C GLU A 87 2.00 -0.49 18.18
N PHE A 88 2.59 -0.02 17.07
CA PHE A 88 3.69 -0.71 16.41
C PHE A 88 4.84 -1.00 17.37
N ALA A 89 5.32 0.01 18.12
CA ALA A 89 6.40 -0.19 19.09
C ALA A 89 6.05 -1.22 20.18
N ARG A 90 4.78 -1.29 20.58
CA ARG A 90 4.29 -2.32 21.50
C ARG A 90 4.31 -3.71 20.86
N GLU A 91 3.73 -3.86 19.67
CA GLU A 91 3.63 -5.14 18.95
C GLU A 91 5.03 -5.64 18.49
N PHE A 92 5.96 -4.73 18.20
CA PHE A 92 7.32 -5.04 17.79
C PHE A 92 8.10 -5.86 18.82
N ARG A 93 7.77 -5.74 20.12
CA ARG A 93 8.39 -6.53 21.20
C ARG A 93 8.16 -8.03 21.07
N GLU A 94 7.08 -8.43 20.40
CA GLU A 94 6.76 -9.84 20.09
C GLU A 94 7.52 -10.37 18.85
N LYS A 95 8.40 -9.54 18.26
CA LYS A 95 9.20 -9.84 17.05
C LYS A 95 8.34 -10.31 15.86
N PRO A 96 7.33 -9.52 15.45
CA PRO A 96 6.51 -9.84 14.28
C PRO A 96 7.32 -9.77 12.99
N LEU A 97 6.80 -10.33 11.90
CA LEU A 97 7.36 -10.09 10.58
C LEU A 97 7.03 -8.66 10.14
N VAL A 98 8.04 -7.81 10.09
CA VAL A 98 7.92 -6.43 9.59
C VAL A 98 8.42 -6.37 8.16
N ILE A 99 7.61 -5.86 7.24
CA ILE A 99 7.99 -5.66 5.83
C ILE A 99 8.00 -4.16 5.53
N ASP A 100 9.18 -3.67 5.14
CA ASP A 100 9.38 -2.31 4.66
C ASP A 100 9.25 -2.29 3.13
N VAL A 101 8.20 -1.62 2.63
CA VAL A 101 7.93 -1.54 1.18
C VAL A 101 8.54 -0.30 0.50
N ARG A 102 9.42 0.43 1.19
CA ARG A 102 10.20 1.53 0.59
C ARG A 102 11.20 1.02 -0.43
N LYS A 103 11.77 1.93 -1.23
CA LYS A 103 12.87 1.60 -2.14
C LYS A 103 14.06 1.10 -1.34
N LYS A 104 14.89 0.24 -1.96
CA LYS A 104 16.11 -0.31 -1.36
C LYS A 104 17.02 0.79 -0.82
N SER A 105 17.17 1.91 -1.54
CA SER A 105 17.98 3.04 -1.07
C SER A 105 17.43 3.73 0.19
N GLU A 106 16.11 3.85 0.32
CA GLU A 106 15.50 4.41 1.55
C GLU A 106 15.70 3.48 2.74
N TYR A 107 15.55 2.17 2.51
CA TYR A 107 15.79 1.13 3.51
C TYR A 107 17.26 1.11 3.94
N ASP A 108 18.20 1.13 2.99
CA ASP A 108 19.63 1.09 3.26
C ASP A 108 20.14 2.31 4.01
N SER A 109 19.53 3.48 3.78
CA SER A 109 19.86 4.68 4.56
C SER A 109 19.50 4.51 6.03
N GLN A 110 18.31 3.99 6.34
CA GLN A 110 17.89 3.68 7.70
C GLN A 110 16.59 2.87 7.70
N HIS A 111 16.50 1.84 8.55
CA HIS A 111 15.29 1.04 8.70
C HIS A 111 15.15 0.50 10.13
N VAL A 112 13.98 -0.07 10.43
CA VAL A 112 13.73 -0.81 11.68
C VAL A 112 14.57 -2.07 11.68
N GLU A 113 15.30 -2.33 12.76
CA GLU A 113 16.12 -3.54 12.87
C GLU A 113 15.27 -4.81 12.72
N GLY A 114 15.72 -5.76 11.91
CA GLY A 114 15.00 -7.02 11.67
C GLY A 114 13.82 -6.91 10.69
N ALA A 115 13.49 -5.73 10.16
CA ALA A 115 12.54 -5.62 9.06
C ALA A 115 13.10 -6.27 7.78
N VAL A 116 12.23 -6.72 6.89
CA VAL A 116 12.58 -7.24 5.56
C VAL A 116 12.19 -6.21 4.51
N ASN A 117 13.11 -5.83 3.63
CA ASN A 117 12.79 -4.93 2.52
C ASN A 117 12.20 -5.68 1.33
N ILE A 118 10.93 -5.39 1.01
CA ILE A 118 10.29 -5.83 -0.23
C ILE A 118 9.69 -4.58 -0.90
N PRO A 119 10.46 -3.89 -1.77
CA PRO A 119 9.99 -2.67 -2.41
C PRO A 119 8.65 -2.86 -3.12
N LEU A 120 7.74 -1.88 -2.99
CA LEU A 120 6.38 -1.97 -3.56
C LEU A 120 6.37 -2.35 -5.05
N ASN A 121 7.27 -1.78 -5.86
CA ASN A 121 7.34 -2.07 -7.30
C ASN A 121 7.88 -3.48 -7.63
N ARG A 122 8.41 -4.20 -6.65
CA ARG A 122 8.88 -5.59 -6.79
C ARG A 122 8.03 -6.59 -6.04
N ILE A 123 7.03 -6.15 -5.29
CA ILE A 123 6.22 -7.02 -4.41
C ILE A 123 5.60 -8.22 -5.15
N ASN A 124 5.17 -8.03 -6.41
CA ASN A 124 4.63 -9.09 -7.26
C ASN A 124 5.64 -10.24 -7.51
N GLN A 125 6.94 -9.92 -7.53
CA GLN A 125 8.03 -10.87 -7.77
C GLN A 125 8.38 -11.66 -6.50
N HIS A 126 8.06 -11.11 -5.32
CA HIS A 126 8.41 -11.66 -4.01
C HIS A 126 7.22 -12.26 -3.26
N LEU A 127 6.05 -12.44 -3.90
CA LEU A 127 4.84 -12.95 -3.22
C LEU A 127 5.06 -14.29 -2.51
N ALA A 128 5.89 -15.18 -3.09
CA ALA A 128 6.20 -16.48 -2.51
C ALA A 128 7.04 -16.39 -1.22
N GLU A 129 7.73 -15.27 -0.99
CA GLU A 129 8.55 -15.04 0.19
C GLU A 129 7.74 -14.51 1.38
N ILE A 130 6.50 -14.06 1.13
CA ILE A 130 5.62 -13.48 2.14
C ILE A 130 4.73 -14.61 2.72
N PRO A 131 4.94 -15.02 3.99
CA PRO A 131 4.14 -16.08 4.59
C PRO A 131 2.67 -15.67 4.71
N LYS A 132 1.75 -16.63 4.57
CA LYS A 132 0.30 -16.39 4.76
C LYS A 132 -0.21 -16.75 6.15
N ASP A 133 0.59 -17.50 6.90
CA ASP A 133 0.27 -18.11 8.19
C ASP A 133 0.81 -17.31 9.39
N LYS A 134 1.33 -16.10 9.16
CA LYS A 134 1.93 -15.25 10.19
C LYS A 134 1.37 -13.83 10.09
N PRO A 135 1.19 -13.15 11.23
CA PRO A 135 0.87 -11.72 11.24
C PRO A 135 1.98 -10.93 10.56
N ILE A 136 1.60 -10.07 9.61
CA ILE A 136 2.53 -9.20 8.89
C ILE A 136 2.23 -7.76 9.22
N ILE A 137 3.27 -7.01 9.58
CA ILE A 137 3.20 -5.56 9.71
C ILE A 137 3.89 -4.92 8.50
N LEU A 138 3.14 -4.15 7.73
CA LEU A 138 3.60 -3.40 6.57
C LEU A 138 3.84 -1.95 6.96
N HIS A 139 4.95 -1.38 6.51
CA HIS A 139 5.12 0.07 6.52
C HIS A 139 5.88 0.55 5.28
N CYS A 140 5.73 1.84 4.98
CA CYS A 140 6.60 2.52 4.04
C CYS A 140 7.18 3.77 4.70
N GLN A 141 7.43 4.86 3.97
CA GLN A 141 7.89 6.11 4.57
C GLN A 141 6.78 6.83 5.36
N GLY A 142 5.57 6.92 4.79
CA GLY A 142 4.46 7.73 5.32
C GLY A 142 3.09 7.04 5.31
N GLY A 143 3.04 5.76 4.98
CA GLY A 143 1.80 4.97 4.94
C GLY A 143 1.04 4.91 3.60
N TYR A 144 1.47 5.63 2.57
CA TYR A 144 0.83 5.58 1.24
C TYR A 144 1.13 4.26 0.50
N ARG A 145 2.41 3.97 0.25
CA ARG A 145 2.86 2.76 -0.49
C ARG A 145 2.50 1.46 0.22
N SER A 146 2.52 1.46 1.55
CA SER A 146 2.18 0.28 2.35
C SER A 146 0.69 -0.03 2.31
N MET A 147 -0.19 0.98 2.17
CA MET A 147 -1.61 0.72 1.91
C MET A 147 -1.85 0.13 0.51
N ILE A 148 -1.08 0.54 -0.51
CA ILE A 148 -1.11 -0.09 -1.83
C ILE A 148 -0.70 -1.57 -1.69
N ALA A 149 0.43 -1.84 -1.04
CA ALA A 149 0.91 -3.20 -0.77
C ALA A 149 -0.12 -4.04 -0.01
N ALA A 150 -0.74 -3.49 1.04
CA ALA A 150 -1.76 -4.17 1.83
C ALA A 150 -2.96 -4.57 0.98
N SER A 151 -3.51 -3.64 0.19
CA SER A 151 -4.65 -3.93 -0.69
C SER A 151 -4.33 -4.99 -1.75
N LEU A 152 -3.12 -4.97 -2.30
CA LEU A 152 -2.64 -5.96 -3.25
C LEU A 152 -2.48 -7.35 -2.62
N LEU A 153 -1.93 -7.42 -1.41
CA LEU A 153 -1.77 -8.67 -0.68
C LEU A 153 -3.14 -9.23 -0.24
N LYS A 154 -4.07 -8.39 0.23
CA LYS A 154 -5.46 -8.81 0.51
C LYS A 154 -6.15 -9.38 -0.72
N GLN A 155 -6.04 -8.71 -1.87
CA GLN A 155 -6.56 -9.21 -3.15
C GLN A 155 -6.03 -10.62 -3.49
N ARG A 156 -4.84 -10.99 -3.01
CA ARG A 156 -4.22 -12.30 -3.24
C ARG A 156 -4.35 -13.27 -2.06
N GLY A 157 -5.19 -12.95 -1.08
CA GLY A 157 -5.53 -13.83 0.04
C GLY A 157 -4.48 -13.85 1.15
N TRP A 158 -3.89 -12.70 1.47
CA TRP A 158 -3.27 -12.46 2.77
C TRP A 158 -4.26 -11.67 3.63
N ASP A 159 -4.83 -12.32 4.64
CA ASP A 159 -5.89 -11.72 5.47
C ASP A 159 -5.37 -11.08 6.76
N ASP A 160 -4.26 -11.60 7.30
CA ASP A 160 -3.64 -11.12 8.54
C ASP A 160 -2.51 -10.12 8.28
N LEU A 161 -2.91 -8.93 7.80
CA LEU A 161 -2.02 -7.81 7.48
C LEU A 161 -2.38 -6.58 8.30
N VAL A 162 -1.37 -5.87 8.77
CA VAL A 162 -1.51 -4.59 9.47
C VAL A 162 -0.64 -3.53 8.79
N ASP A 163 -1.19 -2.33 8.55
CA ASP A 163 -0.44 -1.17 8.07
C ASP A 163 -0.13 -0.19 9.21
N VAL A 164 1.04 0.44 9.19
CA VAL A 164 1.43 1.46 10.19
C VAL A 164 1.13 2.87 9.69
N GLU A 165 0.32 3.62 10.46
CA GLU A 165 0.07 5.04 10.24
C GLU A 165 1.35 5.87 10.36
N GLY A 166 1.55 6.80 9.43
CA GLY A 166 2.76 7.63 9.37
C GLY A 166 4.04 6.88 8.95
N GLY A 167 3.99 5.57 8.77
CA GLY A 167 5.11 4.74 8.30
C GLY A 167 6.40 4.94 9.12
N PHE A 168 7.54 4.73 8.47
CA PHE A 168 8.88 4.87 9.06
C PHE A 168 9.11 6.28 9.66
N GLY A 169 8.52 7.32 9.07
CA GLY A 169 8.61 8.68 9.60
C GLY A 169 8.05 8.83 11.00
N ALA A 170 6.98 8.10 11.33
CA ALA A 170 6.42 8.06 12.69
C ALA A 170 7.10 6.99 13.56
N ILE A 171 7.43 5.83 13.00
CA ILE A 171 8.11 4.73 13.72
C ILE A 171 9.46 5.19 14.27
N SER A 172 10.24 5.96 13.52
CA SER A 172 11.58 6.42 13.94
C SER A 172 11.56 7.40 15.13
N GLN A 173 10.38 7.88 15.53
CA GLN A 173 10.18 8.71 16.71
C GLN A 173 9.80 7.89 17.95
N MET A 174 9.63 6.58 17.82
CA MET A 174 9.26 5.67 18.90
C MET A 174 10.48 4.96 19.48
N ASP A 175 10.30 4.30 20.62
CA ASP A 175 11.30 3.40 21.21
C ASP A 175 11.32 2.05 20.48
N VAL A 176 11.86 2.06 19.25
CA VAL A 176 12.07 0.89 18.40
C VAL A 176 13.50 0.95 17.87
N PRO A 177 14.28 -0.15 17.94
CA PRO A 177 15.62 -0.16 17.39
C PRO A 177 15.60 0.06 15.88
N THR A 178 16.39 1.04 15.43
CA THR A 178 16.64 1.33 14.02
C THR A 178 18.12 1.22 13.74
N THR A 179 18.48 0.83 12.52
CA THR A 179 19.88 0.85 12.09
C THR A 179 20.47 2.26 12.20
N ALA A 180 21.79 2.36 12.29
CA ALA A 180 22.48 3.62 12.17
C ALA A 180 22.16 4.26 10.81
N TYR A 181 21.95 5.58 10.81
CA TYR A 181 21.72 6.31 9.56
C TYR A 181 22.99 6.32 8.72
N VAL A 182 22.87 5.89 7.46
CA VAL A 182 23.89 6.00 6.44
C VAL A 182 23.40 6.98 5.40
N ALA A 183 24.15 8.06 5.17
CA ALA A 183 23.81 8.98 4.10
C ALA A 183 23.82 8.22 2.77
N PRO A 184 22.76 8.32 1.95
CA PRO A 184 22.76 7.66 0.65
C PRO A 184 23.92 8.24 -0.16
N THR A 185 24.96 7.43 -0.38
CA THR A 185 26.01 7.78 -1.32
C THR A 185 25.33 7.94 -2.67
N THR A 186 25.47 9.11 -3.27
CA THR A 186 25.05 9.36 -4.65
C THR A 186 25.77 8.38 -5.57
N LEU A 187 25.20 7.21 -5.75
CA LEU A 187 25.51 6.31 -6.86
C LEU A 187 24.72 6.86 -8.05
N LEU A 188 25.35 7.84 -8.72
CA LEU A 188 25.12 8.08 -10.14
C LEU A 188 25.55 6.83 -10.93
#